data_AF-A0A2D1IRM7-F1
#
_entry.id   AF-A0A2D1IRM7-F1
#
_cell.length_a   1.000
_cell.length_b   1.000
_cell.length_c   1.000
_cell.angle_alpha   90.00
_cell.angle_beta   90.00
_cell.angle_gamma   90.00
#
_symmetry.space_group_name_H-M   'P 1'
#
loop_
_entity.id
_entity.type
_entity.pdbx_description
1 polymer ?
#
loop_
_entity_poly.entity_id
_entity_poly.type
_entity_poly.pdbx_seq_one_letter_code
_entity_poly.pdbx_strand_id
1 'polypeptide(L)'
;MDTNNRKKFEAEFVKTAYFATAYRIKGIHNPFSWNDQANRYVWHDIQAGWEMWEKAQAVPEGFIVVPKELSTEEARKHAEAMFNEVEHMIKYEHRDLSEAEFETFKNRWLNARTLNIQFNWKAMIEAQEQNL
;
A
#
# COMPACT_ATOMS: atom_id res chain seq x y z
N MET A 1 -2.65 -13.11 9.81
CA MET A 1 -1.23 -13.38 9.48
C MET A 1 -1.16 -13.62 7.97
N ASP A 2 -0.51 -12.73 7.22
CA ASP A 2 -0.38 -12.90 5.76
C ASP A 2 0.64 -14.01 5.45
N THR A 3 0.13 -15.22 5.29
CA THR A 3 0.91 -16.44 5.06
C THR A 3 1.69 -16.41 3.75
N ASN A 4 1.34 -15.52 2.81
CA ASN A 4 2.00 -15.42 1.52
C ASN A 4 3.31 -14.60 1.64
N ASN A 5 3.29 -13.52 2.42
CA ASN A 5 4.49 -12.72 2.71
C ASN A 5 5.50 -13.51 3.55
N ARG A 6 5.02 -14.30 4.53
CA ARG A 6 5.88 -15.17 5.34
C ARG A 6 6.63 -16.19 4.48
N LYS A 7 5.94 -16.86 3.55
CA LYS A 7 6.55 -17.84 2.66
C LYS A 7 7.60 -17.24 1.72
N LYS A 8 7.36 -16.02 1.22
CA LYS A 8 8.34 -15.30 0.38
C LYS A 8 9.59 -14.92 1.17
N PHE A 9 9.41 -14.37 2.39
CA PHE A 9 10.52 -14.05 3.28
C PHE A 9 11.36 -15.28 3.61
N GLU A 10 10.73 -16.39 3.98
CA GLU A 10 11.42 -17.65 4.27
C GLU A 10 12.22 -18.16 3.06
N ALA A 11 11.64 -18.10 1.86
CA ALA A 11 12.30 -18.56 0.64
C ALA A 11 13.54 -17.70 0.27
N GLU A 12 13.51 -16.40 0.53
CA GLU A 12 14.66 -15.51 0.33
C GLU A 12 15.70 -15.69 1.44
N PHE A 13 15.29 -15.66 2.70
CA PHE A 13 16.18 -15.77 3.86
C PHE A 13 16.93 -17.10 3.89
N VAL A 14 16.26 -18.22 3.58
CA VAL A 14 16.90 -19.54 3.50
C VAL A 14 18.01 -19.54 2.45
N LYS A 15 17.79 -18.92 1.28
CA LYS A 15 18.86 -18.80 0.27
C LYS A 15 20.05 -18.02 0.81
N THR A 16 19.82 -16.88 1.47
CA THR A 16 20.90 -16.01 1.97
C THR A 16 21.65 -16.64 3.15
N ALA A 17 20.93 -17.24 4.10
CA ALA A 17 21.50 -17.93 5.26
C ALA A 17 22.30 -19.18 4.84
N TYR A 18 21.84 -19.90 3.81
CA TYR A 18 22.57 -21.03 3.22
C TYR A 18 23.95 -20.60 2.72
N PHE A 19 24.04 -19.45 2.03
CA PHE A 19 25.34 -18.90 1.60
C PHE A 19 26.18 -18.42 2.79
N ALA A 20 25.61 -17.68 3.74
CA ALA A 20 26.36 -17.13 4.88
C ALA A 20 26.98 -18.22 5.77
N THR A 21 26.26 -19.31 6.01
CA THR A 21 26.72 -20.42 6.86
C THR A 21 27.80 -21.25 6.16
N ALA A 22 27.65 -21.48 4.84
CA ALA A 22 28.65 -22.15 4.02
C ALA A 22 29.98 -21.37 3.94
N TYR A 23 29.95 -20.04 3.99
CA TYR A 23 31.15 -19.20 4.01
C TYR A 23 31.82 -19.09 5.39
N ARG A 24 31.04 -19.15 6.48
CA ARG A 24 31.56 -19.03 7.85
C ARG A 24 32.29 -20.30 8.31
N ILE A 25 31.89 -21.46 7.79
CA ILE A 25 32.53 -22.75 8.07
C ILE A 25 33.60 -23.00 6.98
N LYS A 26 34.69 -22.23 7.02
CA LYS A 26 35.91 -22.59 6.29
C LYS A 26 36.51 -23.85 6.93
N GLY A 27 36.15 -25.02 6.39
CA GLY A 27 36.93 -26.25 6.60
C GLY A 27 36.17 -27.55 6.80
N ILE A 28 34.83 -27.58 6.84
CA ILE A 28 34.09 -28.86 6.95
C ILE A 28 33.14 -29.00 5.77
N HIS A 29 33.60 -29.75 4.78
CA HIS A 29 32.74 -30.35 3.77
C HIS A 29 31.81 -31.37 4.45
N ASN A 30 30.56 -31.00 4.67
CA ASN A 30 29.45 -31.89 4.37
C ASN A 30 28.14 -31.09 4.18
N PRO A 31 27.69 -30.85 2.94
CA PRO A 31 26.42 -30.19 2.67
C PRO A 31 25.17 -31.03 3.03
N PHE A 32 25.33 -32.23 3.60
CA PHE A 32 24.23 -33.17 3.87
C PHE A 32 24.06 -33.62 5.33
N SER A 33 24.92 -33.23 6.29
CA SER A 33 24.69 -33.59 7.69
C SER A 33 23.86 -32.53 8.41
N TRP A 34 22.58 -32.45 8.04
CA TRP A 34 21.56 -31.75 8.81
C TRP A 34 21.35 -32.51 10.13
N ASN A 35 22.15 -32.21 11.15
CA ASN A 35 21.75 -32.60 12.49
C ASN A 35 20.58 -31.71 12.93
N ASP A 36 19.68 -32.28 13.70
CA ASP A 36 18.41 -31.68 14.13
C ASP A 36 18.58 -30.40 14.98
N GLN A 37 19.81 -30.11 15.40
CA GLN A 37 20.19 -28.94 16.18
C GLN A 37 20.60 -27.76 15.28
N ALA A 38 21.33 -28.02 14.19
CA ALA A 38 21.63 -27.01 13.16
C ALA A 38 20.34 -26.49 12.50
N ASN A 39 19.37 -27.38 12.28
CA ASN A 39 18.03 -27.02 11.83
C ASN A 39 17.35 -26.03 12.79
N ARG A 40 17.39 -26.30 14.09
CA ARG A 40 16.76 -25.44 15.09
C ARG A 40 17.34 -24.02 15.12
N TYR A 41 18.65 -23.87 15.02
CA TYR A 41 19.28 -22.54 15.00
C TYR A 41 18.86 -21.71 13.77
N VAL A 42 18.82 -22.33 12.59
CA VAL A 42 18.37 -21.64 11.36
C VAL A 42 16.91 -21.20 11.47
N TRP A 43 16.04 -22.04 12.05
CA TRP A 43 14.63 -21.67 12.25
C TRP A 43 14.44 -20.56 13.29
N HIS A 44 15.25 -20.52 14.35
CA HIS A 44 15.23 -19.40 15.31
C HIS A 44 15.65 -18.09 14.65
N ASP A 45 16.67 -18.09 13.80
CA ASP A 45 17.13 -16.89 13.10
C ASP A 45 16.11 -16.42 12.06
N ILE A 46 15.47 -17.34 11.33
CA ILE A 46 14.37 -17.04 10.41
C ILE A 46 13.20 -16.40 11.17
N GLN A 47 12.84 -16.96 12.32
CA GLN A 47 11.75 -16.45 13.14
C GLN A 47 12.05 -15.05 13.67
N ALA A 48 13.24 -14.83 14.22
CA ALA A 48 13.67 -13.52 14.69
C ALA A 48 13.74 -12.49 13.54
N GLY A 49 14.27 -12.89 12.38
CA GLY A 49 14.31 -12.04 11.19
C GLY A 49 12.92 -11.64 10.69
N TRP A 50 11.96 -12.57 10.73
CA TRP A 50 10.58 -12.26 10.38
C TRP A 50 9.92 -11.32 11.38
N GLU A 51 10.10 -11.53 12.68
CA GLU A 51 9.55 -10.62 13.71
C GLU A 51 10.13 -9.21 13.57
N MET A 52 11.41 -9.09 13.23
CA MET A 52 12.03 -7.81 12.91
C MET A 52 11.48 -7.21 11.62
N TRP A 53 11.25 -8.02 10.57
CA TRP A 53 10.65 -7.57 9.32
C TRP A 53 9.21 -7.10 9.53
N GLU A 54 8.38 -7.84 10.25
CA GLU A 54 7.01 -7.43 10.60
C GLU A 54 7.01 -6.13 11.40
N LYS A 55 7.92 -5.97 12.37
CA LYS A 55 8.08 -4.71 13.11
C LYS A 55 8.58 -3.56 12.24
N ALA A 56 9.41 -3.83 11.23
CA ALA A 56 9.89 -2.80 10.30
C ALA A 56 8.83 -2.41 9.27
N GLN A 57 7.92 -3.33 8.92
CA GLN A 57 6.74 -3.05 8.09
C GLN A 57 5.63 -2.36 8.89
N ALA A 58 5.68 -2.43 10.23
CA ALA A 58 4.76 -1.70 11.09
C ALA A 58 5.02 -0.20 10.95
N VAL A 59 4.04 0.48 10.36
CA VAL A 59 3.97 1.94 10.36
C VAL A 59 3.99 2.39 11.83
N PRO A 60 4.87 3.33 12.21
CA PRO A 60 4.94 3.79 13.59
C PRO A 60 3.56 4.22 14.09
N GLU A 61 3.26 3.95 15.37
CA GLU A 61 1.97 4.36 15.95
C GLU A 61 1.76 5.87 15.74
N GLY A 62 0.60 6.22 15.18
CA GLY A 62 0.23 7.60 14.81
C GLY A 62 0.49 7.99 13.36
N PHE A 63 1.11 7.12 12.54
CA PHE A 63 1.30 7.35 11.11
C PHE A 63 0.37 6.45 10.29
N ILE A 64 -0.03 6.93 9.11
CA ILE A 64 -0.92 6.21 8.18
C ILE A 64 -0.19 6.10 6.85
N VAL A 65 -0.24 4.91 6.22
CA VAL A 65 0.25 4.74 4.84
C VAL A 65 -0.76 5.39 3.91
N VAL A 66 -0.33 6.47 3.27
CA VAL A 66 -1.12 7.18 2.29
C VAL A 66 -0.75 6.66 0.89
N PRO A 67 -1.71 6.22 0.07
CA PRO A 67 -1.41 5.74 -1.27
C PRO A 67 -0.90 6.89 -2.15
N LYS A 68 0.10 6.60 -2.99
CA LYS A 68 0.70 7.59 -3.91
C LYS A 68 -0.31 8.09 -4.95
N GLU A 69 -1.24 7.24 -5.35
CA GLU A 69 -2.31 7.57 -6.29
C GLU A 69 -3.66 7.26 -5.65
N LEU A 70 -4.64 8.14 -5.85
CA LEU A 70 -6.00 7.94 -5.39
C LEU A 70 -6.80 7.21 -6.47
N SER A 71 -7.49 6.13 -6.09
CA SER A 71 -8.28 5.37 -7.06
C SER A 71 -9.42 6.23 -7.64
N THR A 72 -9.81 5.93 -8.89
CA THR A 72 -10.91 6.66 -9.55
C THR A 72 -12.22 6.53 -8.77
N GLU A 73 -12.46 5.37 -8.15
CA GLU A 73 -13.66 5.11 -7.35
C GLU A 73 -13.69 5.97 -6.09
N GLU A 74 -12.58 6.05 -5.34
CA GLU A 74 -12.50 6.91 -4.15
C GLU A 74 -12.61 8.38 -4.52
N ALA A 75 -11.87 8.81 -5.55
CA ALA A 75 -11.95 10.18 -6.05
C ALA A 75 -13.37 10.54 -6.49
N ARG A 76 -14.11 9.60 -7.09
CA ARG A 76 -15.51 9.78 -7.47
C ARG A 76 -16.41 9.92 -6.25
N LYS A 77 -16.24 9.09 -5.22
CA LYS A 77 -16.99 9.22 -3.95
C LYS A 77 -16.78 10.59 -3.30
N HIS A 78 -15.54 11.09 -3.31
CA HIS A 78 -15.27 12.45 -2.83
C HIS A 78 -15.96 13.50 -3.68
N ALA A 79 -15.93 13.37 -5.01
CA ALA A 79 -16.65 14.27 -5.91
C ALA A 79 -18.17 14.25 -5.64
N GLU A 80 -18.76 13.07 -5.43
CA GLU A 80 -20.18 12.90 -5.12
C GLU A 80 -20.55 13.55 -3.78
N ALA A 81 -19.74 13.36 -2.74
CA ALA A 81 -19.93 14.03 -1.45
C ALA A 81 -19.92 15.56 -1.61
N MET A 82 -18.93 16.10 -2.33
CA MET A 82 -18.87 17.54 -2.61
C MET A 82 -20.08 18.03 -3.40
N PHE A 83 -20.56 17.26 -4.38
CA PHE A 83 -21.74 17.63 -5.16
C PHE A 83 -22.97 17.70 -4.28
N ASN A 84 -23.18 16.70 -3.41
CA ASN A 84 -24.34 16.65 -2.51
C ASN A 84 -24.39 17.84 -1.55
N GLU A 85 -23.25 18.35 -1.09
CA GLU A 85 -23.17 19.55 -0.25
C GLU A 85 -23.69 20.81 -0.96
N VAL A 86 -23.42 20.93 -2.27
CA VAL A 86 -23.78 22.11 -3.08
C VAL A 86 -24.99 21.89 -3.98
N GLU A 87 -25.57 20.70 -3.99
CA GLU A 87 -26.60 20.28 -4.94
C GLU A 87 -27.80 21.23 -4.95
N HIS A 88 -28.23 21.67 -3.77
CA HIS A 88 -29.36 22.59 -3.64
C HIS A 88 -29.12 23.94 -4.33
N MET A 89 -27.91 24.49 -4.25
CA MET A 89 -27.53 25.74 -4.93
C MET A 89 -27.48 25.53 -6.43
N ILE A 90 -26.86 24.43 -6.88
CA ILE A 90 -26.76 24.08 -8.29
C ILE A 90 -28.15 23.88 -8.90
N LYS A 91 -29.07 23.19 -8.20
CA LYS A 91 -30.47 23.04 -8.65
C LYS A 91 -31.20 24.36 -8.74
N TYR A 92 -30.91 25.31 -7.85
CA TYR A 92 -31.48 26.66 -7.91
C TYR A 92 -30.95 27.48 -9.10
N GLU A 93 -29.63 27.42 -9.34
CA GLU A 93 -28.95 28.10 -10.46
C GLU A 93 -29.37 27.53 -11.81
N HIS A 94 -29.60 26.21 -11.87
CA HIS A 94 -29.97 25.48 -13.07
C HIS A 94 -31.43 25.01 -13.06
N ARG A 95 -32.31 25.75 -12.37
CA ARG A 95 -33.74 25.39 -12.21
C ARG A 95 -34.52 25.26 -13.52
N ASP A 96 -34.00 25.83 -14.60
CA ASP A 96 -34.63 25.82 -15.92
C ASP A 96 -34.25 24.56 -16.74
N LEU A 97 -33.32 23.74 -16.24
CA LEU A 97 -32.97 22.46 -16.87
C LEU A 97 -34.04 21.40 -16.59
N SER A 98 -34.31 20.56 -17.57
CA SER A 98 -35.01 19.30 -17.33
C SER A 98 -34.17 18.35 -16.47
N GLU A 99 -34.81 17.38 -15.82
CA GLU A 99 -34.12 16.36 -15.00
C GLU A 99 -33.02 15.63 -15.78
N ALA A 100 -33.27 15.30 -17.05
CA ALA A 100 -32.29 14.61 -17.90
C ALA A 100 -31.07 15.50 -18.24
N GLU A 101 -31.28 16.80 -18.46
CA GLU A 101 -30.21 17.76 -18.68
C GLU A 101 -29.41 17.99 -17.40
N PHE A 102 -30.10 18.06 -16.25
CA PHE A 102 -29.46 18.19 -14.94
C PHE A 102 -28.59 16.98 -14.61
N GLU A 103 -29.07 15.76 -14.83
CA GLU A 103 -28.28 14.54 -14.63
C GLU A 103 -27.09 14.46 -15.59
N THR A 104 -27.23 14.94 -16.82
CA THR A 104 -26.09 15.06 -17.75
C THR A 104 -25.05 16.04 -17.23
N PHE A 105 -25.49 17.21 -16.73
CA PHE A 105 -24.62 18.20 -16.11
C PHE A 105 -23.89 17.62 -14.90
N LYS A 106 -24.62 16.99 -13.97
CA LYS A 106 -24.08 16.36 -12.76
C LYS A 106 -23.01 15.34 -13.10
N ASN A 107 -23.27 14.44 -14.06
CA ASN A 107 -22.28 13.44 -14.47
C ASN A 107 -21.00 14.08 -15.04
N ARG A 108 -21.13 15.14 -15.86
CA ARG A 108 -19.95 15.87 -16.37
C ARG A 108 -19.18 16.55 -15.25
N TRP A 109 -19.89 17.18 -14.32
CA TRP A 109 -19.29 17.83 -13.15
C TRP A 109 -18.52 16.82 -12.29
N LEU A 110 -19.14 15.67 -11.98
CA LEU A 110 -18.51 14.60 -11.20
C LEU A 110 -17.28 14.05 -11.88
N ASN A 111 -17.33 13.80 -13.19
CA ASN A 111 -16.19 13.29 -13.95
C ASN A 111 -15.02 14.29 -13.94
N ALA A 112 -15.30 15.57 -14.19
CA ALA A 112 -14.27 16.62 -14.16
C ALA A 112 -13.67 16.78 -12.75
N ARG A 113 -14.52 16.75 -11.71
CA ARG A 113 -14.08 16.88 -10.33
C ARG A 113 -13.28 15.68 -9.86
N THR A 114 -13.63 14.46 -10.27
CA THR A 114 -12.88 13.22 -9.98
C THR A 114 -11.43 13.35 -10.44
N LEU A 115 -11.22 13.78 -11.69
CA LEU A 115 -9.88 13.98 -12.24
C LEU A 115 -9.09 15.05 -11.48
N ASN A 116 -9.74 16.17 -11.14
CA ASN A 116 -9.11 17.24 -10.35
C ASN A 116 -8.68 16.75 -8.96
N ILE A 117 -9.49 15.94 -8.29
CA ILE A 117 -9.16 15.38 -6.98
C ILE A 117 -7.93 14.47 -7.10
N GLN A 118 -7.89 13.58 -8.10
CA GLN A 118 -6.72 12.71 -8.32
C GLN A 118 -5.44 13.52 -8.61
N PHE A 119 -5.54 14.55 -9.44
CA PHE A 119 -4.41 15.43 -9.75
C PHE A 119 -3.90 16.16 -8.50
N ASN A 120 -4.81 16.77 -7.73
CA ASN A 120 -4.44 17.51 -6.52
C ASN A 120 -3.87 16.59 -5.44
N TRP A 121 -4.42 15.39 -5.29
CA TRP A 121 -3.89 14.36 -4.39
C TRP A 121 -2.44 14.04 -4.73
N LYS A 122 -2.18 13.69 -5.99
CA LYS A 122 -0.83 13.37 -6.46
C LYS A 122 0.14 14.52 -6.23
N ALA A 123 -0.25 15.74 -6.57
CA ALA A 123 0.57 16.94 -6.34
C ALA A 123 0.89 17.15 -4.85
N MET A 124 -0.06 16.90 -3.96
CA MET A 124 0.15 16.98 -2.51
C MET A 124 1.17 15.94 -2.02
N ILE A 125 1.06 14.69 -2.49
CA ILE A 125 2.02 13.62 -2.13
C ILE A 125 3.42 13.95 -2.66
N GLU A 126 3.54 14.38 -3.93
CA GLU A 126 4.82 14.73 -4.52
C GLU A 126 5.49 15.91 -3.81
N ALA A 127 4.71 16.93 -3.40
CA ALA A 127 5.23 18.05 -2.62
C ALA A 127 5.72 17.61 -1.22
N GLN A 128 5.10 16.60 -0.61
CA GLN A 128 5.56 16.03 0.66
C GLN A 128 6.86 15.23 0.48
N GLU A 129 6.98 14.46 -0.61
CA GLU A 129 8.20 13.70 -0.93
C GLU A 129 9.41 14.60 -1.19
N GLN A 130 9.23 15.80 -1.76
CA GLN A 130 10.32 16.74 -2.04
C GLN A 130 10.84 17.51 -0.82
N ASN A 131 10.07 17.53 0.27
CA ASN A 131 10.43 18.23 1.50
C ASN A 131 11.01 17.30 2.59
N LEU A 132 11.21 16.01 2.26
CA LEU A 132 11.86 14.99 3.09
C LEU A 132 13.32 14.79 2.64
#